data_AF-A0A7S4G1Q6-F1
#
_entry.id   AF-A0A7S4G1Q6-F1
#
_cell.length_a   1.000
_cell.length_b   1.000
_cell.length_c   1.000
_cell.angle_alpha   90.00
_cell.angle_beta   90.00
_cell.angle_gamma   90.00
#
_symmetry.space_group_name_H-M   'P 1'
#
loop_
_entity.id
_entity.type
_entity.pdbx_description
1 polymer ?
#
loop_
_entity_poly.entity_id
_entity_poly.type
_entity_poly.pdbx_seq_one_letter_code
_entity_poly.pdbx_strand_id
1 'polypeptide(L)'
;AVTGTGQRVGTETGAGGIAGADGTLAFVPDPDTECTANRAEVLASAEPRVHVTEAEVHALKQTMYLAGRTVHLYFHRGLYEAVYVNREHPTLNRIELYPNMLSDHAAKAYLEALQIIKAARRAPQPPPRWSAFDEADVCMCCYSDFTWACTSHSEAQQALQRKNCYHCGALVCPECSRTERSAPEMGVIFPRRMCDRCSLNLTDSYLLPNEKACPRPQGEAYQQDHLPAQDSAERQK
;
A
#
# COMPACT_ATOMS: atom_id res chain seq x y z
N ALA A 1 -38.58 12.29 -15.03
CA ALA A 1 -40.03 12.09 -14.92
C ALA A 1 -40.36 10.65 -15.27
N VAL A 2 -41.31 10.07 -14.54
CA VAL A 2 -41.95 8.75 -14.75
C VAL A 2 -41.17 7.52 -14.25
N THR A 3 -41.78 6.95 -13.22
CA THR A 3 -41.67 5.66 -12.53
C THR A 3 -42.04 4.47 -13.43
N GLY A 4 -41.58 3.26 -13.08
CA GLY A 4 -42.13 2.04 -13.68
C GLY A 4 -41.55 0.72 -13.13
N THR A 5 -42.27 0.13 -12.19
CA THR A 5 -42.15 -1.20 -11.57
C THR A 5 -42.53 -2.37 -12.51
N GLY A 6 -42.06 -3.59 -12.20
CA GLY A 6 -42.67 -4.86 -12.67
C GLY A 6 -41.66 -5.99 -12.90
N GLN A 7 -41.32 -6.81 -11.90
CA GLN A 7 -41.95 -8.09 -11.55
C GLN A 7 -41.49 -9.28 -12.43
N ARG A 8 -40.85 -10.28 -11.81
CA ARG A 8 -40.83 -11.66 -12.31
C ARG A 8 -41.17 -12.64 -11.19
N VAL A 9 -42.20 -13.42 -11.47
CA VAL A 9 -42.68 -14.60 -10.76
C VAL A 9 -41.81 -15.80 -11.19
N GLY A 10 -41.54 -16.72 -10.27
CA GLY A 10 -40.91 -18.01 -10.55
C GLY A 10 -40.94 -18.90 -9.31
N THR A 11 -41.76 -19.93 -9.38
CA THR A 11 -42.20 -20.88 -8.34
C THR A 11 -41.19 -22.00 -8.03
N GLU A 12 -41.20 -22.41 -6.75
CA GLU A 12 -41.06 -23.75 -6.13
C GLU A 12 -40.62 -24.95 -7.02
N THR A 13 -39.71 -25.84 -6.62
CA THR A 13 -39.88 -26.89 -5.58
C THR A 13 -38.60 -27.76 -5.55
N GLY A 14 -38.30 -28.38 -4.40
CA GLY A 14 -37.24 -29.40 -4.32
C GLY A 14 -36.85 -29.78 -2.90
N ALA A 15 -37.72 -30.52 -2.22
CA ALA A 15 -37.55 -31.01 -0.85
C ALA A 15 -36.49 -32.11 -0.73
N GLY A 16 -35.81 -32.12 0.42
CA GLY A 16 -35.02 -33.24 0.93
C GLY A 16 -35.03 -33.20 2.44
N GLY A 17 -36.09 -33.76 3.04
CA GLY A 17 -36.23 -33.90 4.49
C GLY A 17 -35.61 -35.20 5.00
N ILE A 18 -35.07 -35.15 6.21
CA ILE A 18 -34.93 -36.31 7.09
C ILE A 18 -35.60 -35.99 8.42
N ALA A 19 -36.45 -36.91 8.88
CA ALA A 19 -37.22 -36.83 10.10
C ALA A 19 -36.57 -37.64 11.22
N GLY A 20 -36.68 -37.14 12.45
CA GLY A 20 -36.38 -37.80 13.73
C GLY A 20 -36.53 -36.75 14.84
N ALA A 21 -37.70 -36.61 15.46
CA ALA A 21 -38.13 -37.28 16.69
C ALA A 21 -37.56 -36.61 17.97
N ASP A 22 -38.48 -36.26 18.87
CA ASP A 22 -38.34 -35.71 20.23
C ASP A 22 -38.02 -34.21 20.39
N GLY A 23 -39.12 -33.43 20.40
CA GLY A 23 -39.59 -32.73 21.60
C GLY A 23 -38.58 -31.92 22.43
N THR A 24 -38.67 -30.60 22.28
CA THR A 24 -38.01 -29.54 23.07
C THR A 24 -36.58 -29.21 22.62
N LEU A 25 -36.48 -28.52 21.48
CA LEU A 25 -35.32 -27.67 21.20
C LEU A 25 -35.31 -26.52 22.21
N ALA A 26 -34.40 -26.58 23.18
CA ALA A 26 -34.00 -25.41 23.94
C ALA A 26 -33.53 -24.35 22.94
N PHE A 27 -34.12 -23.14 23.02
CA PHE A 27 -33.63 -21.98 22.31
C PHE A 27 -32.19 -21.72 22.80
N VAL A 28 -31.20 -22.11 22.00
CA VAL A 28 -29.82 -21.66 22.18
C VAL A 28 -29.81 -20.23 21.65
N PRO A 29 -29.67 -19.19 22.50
CA PRO A 29 -29.56 -17.84 22.01
C PRO A 29 -28.34 -17.73 21.09
N ASP A 30 -28.52 -17.02 19.99
CA ASP A 30 -27.47 -16.68 19.03
C ASP A 30 -26.28 -16.04 19.77
N PRO A 31 -25.01 -16.48 19.56
CA PRO A 31 -23.82 -15.91 20.23
C PRO A 31 -23.66 -14.39 20.01
N ASP A 32 -24.34 -13.83 19.02
CA ASP A 32 -24.36 -12.39 18.75
C ASP A 32 -25.25 -11.59 19.73
N THR A 33 -26.12 -12.27 20.49
CA THR A 33 -27.03 -11.61 21.43
C THR A 33 -26.30 -11.12 22.70
N GLU A 34 -25.27 -11.84 23.17
CA GLU A 34 -24.44 -11.43 24.33
C GLU A 34 -23.49 -10.26 24.00
N CYS A 35 -23.14 -10.06 22.72
CA CYS A 35 -22.24 -8.98 22.32
C CYS A 35 -22.93 -7.60 22.30
N THR A 36 -24.27 -7.55 22.22
CA THR A 36 -25.02 -6.29 22.20
C THR A 36 -25.33 -5.76 23.60
N ALA A 37 -25.47 -6.64 24.60
CA ALA A 37 -25.72 -6.26 25.99
C ALA A 37 -24.54 -5.47 26.61
N ASN A 38 -23.30 -5.83 26.27
CA ASN A 38 -22.10 -5.15 26.79
C ASN A 38 -21.79 -3.81 26.09
N ARG A 39 -22.32 -3.58 24.88
CA ARG A 39 -22.01 -2.35 24.13
C ARG A 39 -22.68 -1.12 24.75
N ALA A 40 -23.92 -1.27 25.24
CA ALA A 40 -24.65 -0.18 25.88
C ALA A 40 -24.01 0.22 27.22
N GLU A 41 -23.54 -0.74 28.01
CA GLU A 41 -22.84 -0.48 29.28
C GLU A 41 -21.47 0.18 29.06
N VAL A 42 -20.70 -0.26 28.06
CA VAL A 42 -19.41 0.37 27.70
C VAL A 42 -19.58 1.81 27.19
N LEU A 43 -20.69 2.10 26.50
CA LEU A 43 -21.06 3.46 26.07
C LEU A 43 -21.55 4.33 27.24
N ALA A 44 -22.22 3.73 28.23
CA ALA A 44 -22.72 4.42 29.42
C ALA A 44 -21.61 4.67 30.48
N SER A 45 -20.57 3.83 30.50
CA SER A 45 -19.38 4.00 31.34
C SER A 45 -18.26 4.81 30.67
N ALA A 46 -18.50 5.35 29.47
CA ALA A 46 -17.53 6.18 28.79
C ALA A 46 -17.35 7.49 29.59
N GLU A 47 -16.19 7.63 30.24
CA GLU A 47 -15.79 8.88 30.88
C GLU A 47 -15.96 10.04 29.89
N PRO A 48 -16.38 11.23 30.36
CA PRO A 48 -16.56 12.38 29.49
C PRO A 48 -15.26 12.61 28.71
N ARG A 49 -15.35 12.60 27.38
CA ARG A 49 -14.22 12.98 26.52
C ARG A 49 -13.80 14.40 26.91
N VAL A 50 -12.67 14.50 27.59
CA VAL A 50 -12.05 15.79 27.89
C VAL A 50 -11.69 16.43 26.56
N HIS A 51 -12.44 17.46 26.18
CA HIS A 51 -12.12 18.28 25.03
C HIS A 51 -10.95 19.19 25.41
N VAL A 52 -9.73 18.74 25.14
CA VAL A 52 -8.53 19.58 25.24
C VAL A 52 -8.50 20.47 24.01
N THR A 53 -8.44 21.79 24.21
CA THR A 53 -8.32 22.75 23.11
C THR A 53 -6.95 22.65 22.44
N GLU A 54 -6.84 22.97 21.15
CA GLU A 54 -5.54 23.03 20.46
C GLU A 54 -4.53 23.93 21.19
N ALA A 55 -5.01 25.01 21.80
CA ALA A 55 -4.20 25.93 22.60
C ALA A 55 -3.66 25.28 23.88
N GLU A 56 -4.45 24.45 24.57
CA GLU A 56 -4.01 23.71 25.75
C GLU A 56 -3.05 22.57 25.40
N VAL A 57 -3.28 21.86 24.29
CA VAL A 57 -2.31 20.88 23.75
C VAL A 57 -0.98 21.56 23.40
N HIS A 58 -1.04 22.78 22.84
CA HIS A 58 0.15 23.57 22.53
C HIS A 58 0.85 24.09 23.78
N ALA A 59 0.10 24.48 24.82
CA ALA A 59 0.64 24.91 26.11
C ALA A 59 1.26 23.74 26.91
N LEU A 60 0.75 22.53 26.73
CA LEU A 60 1.25 21.28 27.33
C LEU A 60 2.32 20.60 26.49
N LYS A 61 2.86 21.26 25.46
CA LYS A 61 3.85 20.68 24.54
C LYS A 61 5.19 20.45 25.26
N GLN A 62 5.21 19.41 26.08
CA GLN A 62 6.40 18.92 26.75
C GLN A 62 7.42 18.57 25.68
N THR A 63 8.54 19.27 25.71
CA THR A 63 9.62 19.03 24.76
C THR A 63 10.32 17.75 25.18
N MET A 64 10.04 16.67 24.46
CA MET A 64 10.66 15.37 24.71
C MET A 64 11.88 15.16 23.83
N TYR A 65 12.94 14.65 24.44
CA TYR A 65 14.21 14.36 23.79
C TYR A 65 14.48 12.86 23.79
N LEU A 66 15.18 12.37 22.76
CA LEU A 66 15.57 10.96 22.69
C LEU A 66 16.68 10.64 23.69
N ALA A 67 16.45 9.61 24.52
CA ALA A 67 17.44 9.02 25.40
C ALA A 67 18.27 7.96 24.65
N GLY A 68 19.57 7.84 24.97
CA GLY A 68 20.43 6.76 24.45
C GLY A 68 20.89 6.94 23.00
N ARG A 69 21.19 5.83 22.31
CA ARG A 69 21.60 5.83 20.90
C ARG A 69 20.37 5.83 20.01
N THR A 70 20.33 6.73 19.03
CA THR A 70 19.22 6.82 18.08
C THR A 70 19.51 6.00 16.83
N VAL A 71 18.57 5.14 16.45
CA VAL A 71 18.56 4.44 15.16
C VAL A 71 17.44 5.02 14.33
N HIS A 72 17.77 5.57 13.18
CA HIS A 72 16.79 6.04 12.22
C HIS A 72 16.52 4.95 11.19
N LEU A 73 15.26 4.51 11.13
CA LEU A 73 14.77 3.61 10.09
C LEU A 73 14.21 4.46 8.96
N TYR A 74 14.65 4.23 7.73
CA TYR A 74 14.17 4.95 6.56
C TYR A 74 13.90 4.00 5.40
N PHE A 75 12.99 4.37 4.52
CA PHE A 75 12.63 3.59 3.35
C PHE A 75 13.43 4.09 2.13
N HIS A 76 14.16 3.19 1.48
CA HIS A 76 15.00 3.50 0.34
C HIS A 76 14.95 2.34 -0.66
N ARG A 77 14.69 2.64 -1.94
CA ARG A 77 14.64 1.65 -3.05
C ARG A 77 13.77 0.43 -2.77
N GLY A 78 12.62 0.64 -2.10
CA GLY A 78 11.70 -0.46 -1.81
C GLY A 78 11.99 -1.24 -0.52
N LEU A 79 13.04 -0.92 0.23
CA LEU A 79 13.37 -1.62 1.47
C LEU A 79 13.60 -0.65 2.62
N TYR A 80 13.47 -1.15 3.85
CA TYR A 80 13.90 -0.41 5.03
C TYR A 80 15.41 -0.56 5.21
N GLU A 81 16.05 0.57 5.49
CA GLU A 81 17.43 0.67 5.94
C GLU A 81 17.48 1.28 7.33
N ALA A 82 18.61 1.11 8.01
CA ALA A 82 18.82 1.66 9.35
C ALA A 82 20.23 2.23 9.50
N VAL A 83 20.30 3.43 10.06
CA VAL A 83 21.53 4.14 10.34
C VAL A 83 21.52 4.67 11.78
N TYR A 84 22.70 4.70 12.41
CA TYR A 84 22.86 5.42 13.67
C TYR A 84 22.90 6.91 13.40
N VAL A 85 22.11 7.66 14.15
CA VAL A 85 22.05 9.12 14.04
C VAL A 85 22.60 9.74 15.31
N ASN A 86 23.34 10.84 15.15
CA ASN A 86 23.78 11.64 16.29
C ASN A 86 22.55 12.20 17.04
N ARG A 87 22.58 12.14 18.36
CA ARG A 87 21.55 12.71 19.24
C ARG A 87 21.39 14.21 19.10
N GLU A 88 22.38 14.90 18.55
CA GLU A 88 22.34 16.33 18.29
C GLU A 88 21.68 16.67 16.95
N HIS A 89 21.26 15.67 16.17
CA HIS A 89 20.64 15.91 14.87
C HIS A 89 19.35 16.73 15.03
N PRO A 90 19.27 17.94 14.46
CA PRO A 90 18.26 18.95 14.81
C PRO A 90 16.82 18.52 14.51
N THR A 91 16.62 17.63 13.54
CA THR A 91 15.29 17.11 13.17
C THR A 91 14.93 15.78 13.82
N LEU A 92 15.91 15.06 14.38
CA LEU A 92 15.72 13.71 14.91
C LEU A 92 15.97 13.62 16.41
N ASN A 93 16.33 14.72 17.07
CA ASN A 93 16.60 14.76 18.51
C ASN A 93 15.36 15.01 19.38
N ARG A 94 14.24 15.39 18.75
CA ARG A 94 12.99 15.74 19.42
C ARG A 94 11.88 14.75 19.06
N ILE A 95 11.09 14.36 20.06
CA ILE A 95 9.87 13.58 19.88
C ILE A 95 8.70 14.57 19.83
N GLU A 96 8.00 14.59 18.71
CA GLU A 96 6.77 15.36 18.56
C GLU A 96 5.58 14.44 18.83
N LEU A 97 4.78 14.78 19.85
CA LEU A 97 3.59 14.00 20.21
C LEU A 97 2.49 14.18 19.17
N TYR A 98 1.99 13.06 18.67
CA TYR A 98 0.81 12.99 17.80
C TYR A 98 -0.23 12.04 18.43
N PRO A 99 -1.54 12.29 18.28
CA PRO A 99 -2.59 11.48 18.91
C PRO A 99 -2.54 9.99 18.53
N ASN A 100 -2.09 9.69 17.32
CA ASN A 100 -1.92 8.35 16.75
C ASN A 100 -0.50 7.78 16.97
N MET A 101 0.37 8.42 17.76
CA MET A 101 1.74 7.97 17.95
C MET A 101 1.79 6.52 18.45
N LEU A 102 0.99 6.16 19.45
CA LEU A 102 1.03 4.80 20.02
C LEU A 102 0.53 3.73 19.04
N SER A 103 -0.48 4.04 18.23
CA SER A 103 -0.96 3.13 17.19
C SER A 103 0.04 2.98 16.05
N ASP A 104 0.69 4.08 15.65
CA ASP A 104 1.71 4.09 14.60
C ASP A 104 3.01 3.42 15.05
N HIS A 105 3.25 3.40 16.36
CA HIS A 105 4.39 2.71 16.99
C HIS A 105 4.07 1.26 17.37
N ALA A 106 3.04 0.65 16.77
CA ALA A 106 2.72 -0.75 17.01
C ALA A 106 3.96 -1.64 16.76
N ALA A 107 4.27 -2.49 17.74
CA ALA A 107 5.47 -3.33 17.75
C ALA A 107 5.67 -4.15 16.46
N LYS A 108 4.58 -4.50 15.77
CA LYS A 108 4.61 -5.25 14.51
C LYS A 108 5.33 -4.51 13.38
N ALA A 109 5.04 -3.23 13.16
CA ALA A 109 5.64 -2.46 12.07
C ALA A 109 7.16 -2.32 12.26
N TYR A 110 7.60 -2.06 13.50
CA TYR A 110 9.02 -2.04 13.84
C TYR A 110 9.70 -3.40 13.67
N LEU A 111 9.05 -4.47 14.13
CA LEU A 111 9.60 -5.82 13.99
C LEU A 111 9.78 -6.20 12.52
N GLU A 112 8.78 -5.95 11.68
CA GLU A 112 8.85 -6.19 10.23
C GLU A 112 9.96 -5.36 9.58
N ALA A 113 10.07 -4.08 9.91
CA ALA A 113 11.14 -3.22 9.40
C ALA A 113 12.52 -3.75 9.80
N LEU A 114 12.72 -4.14 11.06
CA LEU A 114 13.98 -4.71 11.55
C LEU A 114 14.30 -6.06 10.90
N GLN A 115 13.29 -6.90 10.64
CA GLN A 115 13.46 -8.14 9.90
C GLN A 115 13.88 -7.88 8.45
N ILE A 116 13.25 -6.92 7.78
CA ILE A 116 13.62 -6.47 6.43
C ILE A 116 15.07 -5.97 6.42
N ILE A 117 15.45 -5.10 7.36
CA ILE A 117 16.83 -4.58 7.45
C ILE A 117 17.84 -5.72 7.63
N LYS A 118 17.53 -6.67 8.52
CA LYS A 118 18.39 -7.84 8.77
C LYS A 118 18.52 -8.70 7.52
N ALA A 119 17.44 -8.89 6.76
CA ALA A 119 17.44 -9.64 5.52
C ALA A 119 18.22 -8.91 4.42
N ALA A 120 17.96 -7.62 4.21
CA ALA A 120 18.64 -6.78 3.23
C ALA A 120 20.16 -6.74 3.46
N ARG A 121 20.62 -6.65 4.72
CA ARG A 121 22.05 -6.70 5.06
C ARG A 121 22.72 -8.05 4.81
N ARG A 122 21.94 -9.13 4.75
CA ARG A 122 22.41 -10.51 4.49
C ARG A 122 22.21 -10.94 3.05
N ALA A 123 21.43 -10.18 2.29
CA ALA A 123 21.09 -10.51 0.92
C ALA A 123 22.36 -10.49 0.04
N PRO A 124 22.54 -11.47 -0.86
CA PRO A 124 23.68 -11.50 -1.76
C PRO A 124 23.64 -10.36 -2.78
N GLN A 125 22.46 -9.85 -3.11
CA GLN A 125 22.27 -8.78 -4.08
C GLN A 125 21.62 -7.56 -3.40
N PRO A 126 22.08 -6.33 -3.71
CA PRO A 126 21.39 -5.13 -3.24
C PRO A 126 20.04 -4.98 -3.95
N PRO A 127 19.07 -4.27 -3.35
CA PRO A 127 17.82 -3.94 -4.03
C PRO A 127 18.09 -3.12 -5.31
N PRO A 128 17.22 -3.25 -6.33
CA PRO A 128 17.36 -2.50 -7.58
C PRO A 128 17.21 -1.00 -7.33
N ARG A 129 17.80 -0.17 -8.21
CA ARG A 129 17.47 1.24 -8.24
C ARG A 129 16.01 1.40 -8.70
N TRP A 130 15.19 2.02 -7.87
CA TRP A 130 13.84 2.42 -8.28
C TRP A 130 13.91 3.62 -9.23
N SER A 131 13.17 3.53 -10.33
CA SER A 131 12.97 4.67 -11.21
C SER A 131 12.17 5.74 -10.50
N ALA A 132 12.67 6.98 -10.55
CA ALA A 132 11.94 8.12 -10.02
C ALA A 132 10.68 8.37 -10.87
N PHE A 133 9.65 8.96 -10.25
CA PHE A 133 8.33 9.07 -10.89
C PHE A 133 8.35 9.94 -12.15
N ASP A 134 9.32 10.85 -12.28
CA ASP A 134 9.56 11.73 -13.42
C ASP A 134 10.41 11.10 -14.54
N GLU A 135 10.96 9.90 -14.35
CA GLU A 135 11.80 9.24 -15.35
C GLU A 135 11.00 8.63 -16.52
N ALA A 136 9.69 8.40 -16.36
CA ALA A 136 8.84 7.89 -17.43
C ALA A 136 7.37 8.28 -17.25
N ASP A 137 6.71 8.57 -18.38
CA ASP A 137 5.28 8.88 -18.43
C ASP A 137 4.40 7.69 -18.84
N VAL A 138 5.03 6.59 -19.27
CA VAL A 138 4.37 5.34 -19.65
C VAL A 138 4.83 4.17 -18.77
N CYS A 139 3.98 3.15 -18.65
CA CYS A 139 4.31 1.92 -17.96
C CYS A 139 5.48 1.21 -18.66
N MET A 140 6.57 0.94 -17.94
CA MET A 140 7.75 0.23 -18.48
C MET A 140 7.50 -1.28 -18.72
N CYS A 141 6.29 -1.78 -18.45
CA CYS A 141 5.89 -3.16 -18.71
C CYS A 141 5.02 -3.30 -19.97
N CYS A 142 3.94 -2.51 -20.09
CA CYS A 142 2.99 -2.55 -21.21
C CYS A 142 3.05 -1.34 -22.16
N TYR A 143 3.87 -0.34 -21.85
CA TYR A 143 4.05 0.90 -22.62
C TYR A 143 2.79 1.77 -22.78
N SER A 144 1.72 1.48 -22.04
CA SER A 144 0.54 2.33 -21.97
C SER A 144 0.73 3.48 -20.98
N ASP A 145 0.07 4.60 -21.22
CA ASP A 145 -0.01 5.72 -20.28
C ASP A 145 -0.52 5.26 -18.92
N PHE A 146 -0.01 5.79 -17.82
CA PHE A 146 -0.44 5.37 -16.47
C PHE A 146 -1.94 5.58 -16.22
N THR A 147 -2.60 6.47 -16.96
CA THR A 147 -4.02 6.79 -16.82
C THR A 147 -4.90 6.14 -17.88
N TRP A 148 -4.39 5.19 -18.68
CA TRP A 148 -5.15 4.59 -19.79
C TRP A 148 -6.48 3.95 -19.37
N ALA A 149 -6.55 3.38 -18.16
CA ALA A 149 -7.74 2.75 -17.61
C ALA A 149 -8.56 3.69 -16.70
N CYS A 150 -8.15 4.96 -16.59
CA CYS A 150 -8.78 5.95 -15.72
C CYS A 150 -9.62 6.93 -16.52
N THR A 151 -10.71 7.42 -15.94
CA THR A 151 -11.53 8.48 -16.53
C THR A 151 -10.92 9.88 -16.37
N SER A 152 -9.83 10.01 -15.60
CA SER A 152 -9.12 11.26 -15.35
C SER A 152 -7.63 11.11 -15.70
N HIS A 153 -7.08 12.14 -16.37
CA HIS A 153 -5.67 12.24 -16.74
C HIS A 153 -4.88 13.23 -15.88
N SER A 154 -5.44 13.65 -14.74
CA SER A 154 -4.79 14.60 -13.83
C SER A 154 -3.45 14.08 -13.31
N GLU A 155 -2.53 14.99 -12.99
CA GLU A 155 -1.22 14.67 -12.39
C GLU A 155 -1.37 13.83 -11.12
N ALA A 156 -2.33 14.19 -10.26
CA ALA A 156 -2.64 13.43 -9.06
C ALA A 156 -3.02 11.97 -9.39
N GLN A 157 -3.84 11.76 -10.43
CA GLN A 157 -4.19 10.42 -10.87
C GLN A 157 -2.96 9.68 -11.43
N GLN A 158 -2.12 10.33 -12.23
CA GLN A 158 -0.88 9.72 -12.73
C GLN A 158 0.03 9.29 -11.57
N ALA A 159 0.23 10.13 -10.56
CA ALA A 159 1.01 9.81 -9.37
C ALA A 159 0.44 8.62 -8.59
N LEU A 160 -0.88 8.50 -8.50
CA LEU A 160 -1.54 7.33 -7.90
C LEU A 160 -1.33 6.05 -8.71
N GLN A 161 -1.29 6.15 -10.04
CA GLN A 161 -1.15 5.00 -10.93
C GLN A 161 0.31 4.55 -11.12
N ARG A 162 1.29 5.44 -10.95
CA ARG A 162 2.73 5.13 -11.03
C ARG A 162 3.17 4.28 -9.83
N LYS A 163 3.55 3.01 -10.06
CA LYS A 163 4.08 2.10 -9.03
C LYS A 163 5.49 1.65 -9.39
N ASN A 164 6.37 1.42 -8.42
CA ASN A 164 7.63 0.73 -8.67
C ASN A 164 7.50 -0.79 -8.44
N CYS A 165 8.18 -1.56 -9.29
CA CYS A 165 8.40 -2.98 -9.06
C CYS A 165 9.50 -3.21 -8.00
N TYR A 166 9.26 -4.08 -7.02
CA TYR A 166 10.26 -4.38 -5.98
C TYR A 166 11.44 -5.24 -6.47
N HIS A 167 11.32 -5.89 -7.64
CA HIS A 167 12.38 -6.74 -8.20
C HIS A 167 13.29 -6.01 -9.20
N CYS A 168 12.72 -5.22 -10.13
CA CYS A 168 13.51 -4.49 -11.13
C CYS A 168 13.56 -2.96 -10.93
N GLY A 169 12.74 -2.40 -10.04
CA GLY A 169 12.68 -0.95 -9.78
C GLY A 169 11.89 -0.13 -10.82
N ALA A 170 11.48 -0.73 -11.94
CA ALA A 170 10.79 -0.05 -13.03
C ALA A 170 9.43 0.54 -12.63
N LEU A 171 9.03 1.64 -13.28
CA LEU A 171 7.69 2.21 -13.15
C LEU A 171 6.67 1.40 -13.95
N VAL A 172 5.61 0.96 -13.27
CA VAL A 172 4.57 0.09 -13.82
C VAL A 172 3.19 0.53 -13.36
N CYS A 173 2.18 0.29 -14.20
CA CYS A 173 0.79 0.53 -13.83
C CYS A 173 0.29 -0.57 -12.87
N PRO A 174 -0.84 -0.36 -12.16
CA PRO A 174 -1.37 -1.35 -11.24
C PRO A 174 -1.76 -2.66 -11.93
N GLU A 175 -2.22 -2.58 -13.18
CA GLU A 175 -2.61 -3.73 -13.99
C GLU A 175 -1.43 -4.67 -14.26
N CYS A 176 -0.27 -4.12 -14.62
CA CYS A 176 0.95 -4.90 -14.86
C CYS A 176 1.68 -5.34 -13.58
N SER A 177 1.10 -5.08 -12.40
CA SER A 177 1.75 -5.31 -11.12
C SER A 177 0.78 -5.78 -10.02
N ARG A 178 -0.21 -6.59 -10.44
CA ARG A 178 -1.20 -7.19 -9.54
C ARG A 178 -0.61 -8.30 -8.65
N THR A 179 0.51 -8.88 -9.06
CA THR A 179 1.11 -9.99 -8.32
C THR A 179 2.05 -9.49 -7.23
N GLU A 180 1.99 -10.13 -6.07
CA GLU A 180 2.97 -9.95 -4.99
C GLU A 180 3.81 -11.21 -4.81
N ARG A 181 5.12 -11.03 -4.64
CA ARG A 181 6.07 -12.13 -4.34
C ARG A 181 7.15 -11.65 -3.40
N SER A 182 7.79 -12.61 -2.72
CA SER A 182 9.06 -12.38 -2.05
C SER A 182 10.22 -12.53 -3.04
N ALA A 183 11.33 -11.84 -2.76
CA ALA A 183 12.62 -11.98 -3.43
C ALA A 183 13.72 -11.97 -2.36
N PRO A 184 13.91 -13.08 -1.62
CA PRO A 184 14.88 -13.16 -0.53
C PRO A 184 16.32 -12.86 -0.95
N GLU A 185 16.67 -13.12 -2.21
CA GLU A 185 17.98 -12.83 -2.82
C GLU A 185 18.34 -11.34 -2.81
N MET A 186 17.34 -10.45 -2.71
CA MET A 186 17.50 -9.00 -2.56
C MET A 186 17.04 -8.48 -1.20
N GLY A 187 16.72 -9.37 -0.25
CA GLY A 187 16.24 -8.99 1.08
C GLY A 187 14.73 -8.68 1.16
N VAL A 188 13.96 -8.92 0.09
CA VAL A 188 12.50 -8.78 0.07
C VAL A 188 11.88 -10.07 0.64
N ILE A 189 11.80 -10.16 1.97
CA ILE A 189 11.32 -11.38 2.67
C ILE A 189 9.81 -11.52 2.74
N PHE A 190 9.07 -10.41 2.70
CA PHE A 190 7.62 -10.39 2.66
C PHE A 190 7.13 -10.24 1.22
N PRO A 191 5.94 -10.78 0.86
CA PRO A 191 5.34 -10.52 -0.44
C PRO A 191 5.22 -9.03 -0.70
N ARG A 192 5.74 -8.58 -1.85
CA ARG A 192 5.66 -7.20 -2.32
C ARG A 192 5.34 -7.18 -3.79
N ARG A 193 4.77 -6.07 -4.24
CA ARG A 193 4.42 -5.82 -5.64
C ARG A 193 5.59 -6.13 -6.58
N MET A 194 5.34 -6.99 -7.56
CA MET A 194 6.23 -7.22 -8.68
C MET A 194 5.49 -7.01 -9.99
N CYS A 195 6.19 -6.51 -11.01
CA CYS A 195 5.58 -6.46 -12.33
C CYS A 195 5.44 -7.87 -12.90
N ASP A 196 4.52 -8.07 -13.83
CA ASP A 196 4.22 -9.39 -14.39
C ASP A 196 5.46 -10.04 -15.01
N ARG A 197 6.32 -9.24 -15.68
CA ARG A 197 7.62 -9.71 -16.21
C ARG A 197 8.51 -10.33 -15.13
N CYS A 198 8.64 -9.67 -13.97
CA CYS A 198 9.46 -10.20 -12.87
C CYS A 198 8.77 -11.37 -12.17
N SER A 199 7.45 -11.30 -12.00
CA SER A 199 6.66 -12.35 -11.35
C SER A 199 6.75 -13.67 -12.11
N LEU A 200 6.67 -13.63 -13.45
CA LEU A 200 6.79 -14.80 -14.33
C LEU A 200 8.23 -15.34 -14.38
N ASN A 201 9.24 -14.48 -14.44
CA ASN A 201 10.62 -14.97 -14.45
C ASN A 201 11.02 -15.65 -13.13
N LEU A 202 10.41 -15.26 -12.00
CA LEU A 202 10.63 -15.93 -10.72
C LEU A 202 9.93 -17.29 -10.60
N THR A 203 8.86 -17.55 -11.37
CA THR A 203 8.27 -18.91 -11.45
C THR A 203 9.17 -19.90 -12.17
N ASP A 204 10.01 -19.45 -13.10
CA ASP A 204 10.84 -20.31 -13.94
C ASP A 204 12.16 -20.75 -13.29
N SER A 205 12.34 -20.51 -11.98
CA SER A 205 13.48 -21.02 -11.21
C SER A 205 13.54 -22.56 -11.10
N TYR A 206 12.57 -23.27 -11.70
CA TYR A 206 12.60 -24.72 -11.90
C TYR A 206 12.98 -25.15 -13.35
N LEU A 207 13.07 -24.25 -14.32
CA LEU A 207 13.25 -24.59 -15.74
C LEU A 207 14.03 -23.54 -16.58
N LEU A 208 15.21 -23.08 -16.16
CA LEU A 208 16.40 -22.78 -17.00
C LEU A 208 17.29 -21.64 -16.44
N PRO A 209 18.61 -21.60 -16.78
CA PRO A 209 19.54 -20.59 -16.33
C PRO A 209 19.28 -19.19 -16.91
N ASN A 210 19.60 -18.22 -16.07
CA ASN A 210 19.25 -16.81 -16.09
C ASN A 210 20.22 -15.98 -16.96
N GLU A 211 19.79 -15.47 -18.12
CA GLU A 211 20.58 -14.50 -18.92
C GLU A 211 19.82 -13.22 -19.31
N LYS A 212 18.58 -13.00 -18.85
CA LYS A 212 17.80 -11.83 -19.25
C LYS A 212 17.33 -11.04 -18.04
N ALA A 213 18.27 -10.34 -17.42
CA ALA A 213 17.91 -9.12 -16.70
C ALA A 213 17.09 -8.23 -17.64
N CYS A 214 15.99 -7.67 -17.11
CA CYS A 214 15.10 -6.81 -17.89
C CYS A 214 15.95 -5.73 -18.60
N PRO A 215 15.93 -5.63 -19.94
CA PRO A 215 16.59 -4.53 -20.60
C PRO A 215 15.97 -3.25 -20.05
N ARG A 216 16.82 -2.38 -19.47
CA ARG A 216 16.45 -1.00 -19.20
C ARG A 216 16.00 -0.41 -20.54
N PRO A 217 14.92 0.38 -20.62
CA PRO A 217 14.71 1.20 -21.79
C PRO A 217 15.97 2.05 -21.92
N GLN A 218 16.80 1.73 -22.92
CA GLN A 218 17.79 2.67 -23.39
C GLN A 218 16.96 3.85 -23.90
N GLY A 219 17.35 5.07 -23.53
CA GLY A 219 16.65 6.30 -23.91
C GLY A 219 16.70 6.54 -25.41
N GLU A 220 16.10 5.66 -26.20
CA GLU A 220 15.78 5.89 -27.59
C GLU A 220 14.54 6.77 -27.59
N ALA A 221 14.74 7.97 -28.12
CA ALA A 221 13.76 9.02 -28.24
C ALA A 221 12.38 8.47 -28.62
N TYR A 222 11.41 8.63 -27.73
CA TYR A 222 10.01 8.58 -28.10
C TYR A 222 9.81 9.73 -29.11
N GLN A 223 9.82 9.40 -30.41
CA GLN A 223 9.53 10.35 -31.47
C GLN A 223 8.16 10.98 -31.17
N GLN A 224 8.16 12.31 -31.01
CA GLN A 224 7.00 13.15 -30.75
C GLN A 224 6.10 13.25 -32.00
N ASP A 225 5.72 12.14 -32.63
CA ASP A 225 5.01 12.20 -33.91
C ASP A 225 3.49 12.40 -33.78
N HIS A 226 2.95 12.48 -32.56
CA HIS A 226 1.51 12.72 -32.34
C HIS A 226 1.26 13.80 -31.28
N LEU A 227 1.64 15.04 -31.58
CA LEU A 227 0.96 16.23 -31.05
C LEU A 227 0.23 16.92 -32.22
N PRO A 228 -1.09 17.18 -32.13
CA PRO A 228 -1.75 18.03 -33.10
C PRO A 228 -1.15 19.43 -33.01
N ALA A 229 -0.79 20.00 -34.15
CA ALA A 229 -0.21 21.34 -34.28
C ALA A 229 -1.05 22.35 -33.49
N GLN A 230 -0.45 22.98 -32.47
CA GLN A 230 -1.03 24.16 -31.87
C GLN A 230 -0.78 25.34 -32.81
N ASP A 231 -1.86 25.81 -33.41
CA ASP A 231 -1.92 26.96 -34.30
C ASP A 231 -1.51 28.22 -33.51
N SER A 232 -0.26 28.63 -33.66
CA SER A 232 0.26 29.88 -33.12
C SER A 232 -0.16 31.03 -34.03
N ALA A 233 -1.38 31.53 -33.83
CA ALA A 233 -1.85 32.78 -34.41
C ALA A 233 -2.73 33.51 -33.41
N GLU A 234 -2.12 34.38 -32.59
CA GLU A 234 -2.64 35.71 -32.21
C GLU A 234 -1.74 36.33 -31.14
N ARG A 235 -0.68 37.02 -31.59
CA ARG A 235 -0.03 38.08 -30.81
C ARG A 235 0.66 39.07 -31.73
N GLN A 236 -0.14 39.75 -32.55
CA GLN A 236 0.19 41.08 -33.08
C GLN A 236 -1.09 41.91 -33.20
N LYS A 237 -1.43 42.61 -32.12
CA LYS A 237 -1.84 44.02 -32.07
C LYS A 237 -2.06 44.44 -30.62
#